data_AF-A0AAD1D7W1-F1
#
_entry.id   AF-A0AAD1D7W1-F1
#
_cell.length_a   1.000
_cell.length_b   1.000
_cell.length_c   1.000
_cell.angle_alpha   90.00
_cell.angle_beta   90.00
_cell.angle_gamma   90.00
#
_symmetry.space_group_name_H-M   'P 1'
#
loop_
_entity.id
_entity.type
_entity.pdbx_description
1 polymer ?
#
loop_
_entity_poly.entity_id
_entity_poly.type
_entity_poly.pdbx_seq_one_letter_code
_entity_poly.pdbx_strand_id
1 'polypeptide(L)'
;MHSRVFRIATAAAAMTAFSALAACNSPAEQKAEDRADAIEDQADAMRDSADAQADQMEDAADNMDPTLDGVDSTTEQSMENKAETVREAGEAKADAMEDKADAVRDAADQ
;
A
#
# COMPACT_ATOMS: atom_id res chain seq x y z
N MET A 1 -6.86 50.42 24.23
CA MET A 1 -6.41 51.65 23.54
C MET A 1 -4.96 51.45 23.13
N HIS A 2 -4.67 51.63 21.83
CA HIS A 2 -3.39 51.80 21.12
C HIS A 2 -2.08 51.37 21.81
N SER A 3 -1.22 50.57 21.19
CA SER A 3 -0.46 51.09 20.04
C SER A 3 0.19 50.04 19.15
N ARG A 4 0.20 50.39 17.86
CA ARG A 4 0.97 49.85 16.73
C ARG A 4 2.46 50.04 16.98
N VAL A 5 3.31 49.06 16.65
CA VAL A 5 4.57 49.34 15.94
C VAL A 5 4.98 48.11 15.12
N PHE A 6 4.79 48.23 13.80
CA PHE A 6 5.43 47.41 12.78
C PHE A 6 6.81 48.05 12.52
N ARG A 7 7.92 47.35 12.73
CA ARG A 7 9.26 47.77 12.26
C ARG A 7 10.05 46.58 11.71
N ILE A 8 10.20 46.68 10.40
CA ILE A 8 11.00 45.92 9.43
C ILE A 8 12.45 45.73 9.91
N ALA A 9 13.00 44.54 9.70
CA ALA A 9 14.43 44.34 9.48
C ALA A 9 14.64 43.16 8.52
N THR A 10 14.69 43.46 7.22
CA THR A 10 15.33 42.62 6.21
C THR A 10 16.82 42.54 6.50
N ALA A 11 17.33 41.35 6.83
CA ALA A 11 18.74 41.03 6.78
C ALA A 11 18.90 39.74 5.96
N ALA A 12 19.55 39.89 4.80
CA ALA A 12 19.97 38.81 3.96
C ALA A 12 21.01 37.94 4.67
N ALA A 13 20.76 36.63 4.74
CA ALA A 13 21.79 35.61 4.87
C ALA A 13 21.56 34.61 3.73
N ALA A 14 22.21 34.91 2.60
CA ALA A 14 22.53 33.90 1.61
C ALA A 14 23.63 32.97 2.17
N MET A 15 23.66 31.72 1.69
CA MET A 15 24.59 30.63 2.05
C MET A 15 24.24 30.02 3.42
N THR A 16 23.73 28.79 3.53
CA THR A 16 24.23 27.54 2.95
C THR A 16 23.13 26.47 3.01
N ALA A 17 22.59 26.02 1.87
CA ALA A 17 21.75 24.82 1.83
C ALA A 17 21.99 23.98 0.55
N PHE A 18 23.20 24.05 -0.01
CA PHE A 18 23.59 23.29 -1.21
C PHE A 18 24.44 22.05 -0.91
N SER A 19 24.48 21.59 0.35
CA SER A 19 25.30 20.43 0.76
C SER A 19 24.51 19.13 0.97
N ALA A 20 23.20 19.10 0.72
CA ALA A 20 22.38 17.90 0.97
C ALA A 20 22.15 17.00 -0.26
N LEU A 21 22.53 17.41 -1.47
CA LEU A 21 22.36 16.56 -2.67
C LEU A 21 23.43 15.45 -2.83
N ALA A 22 24.39 15.34 -1.92
CA ALA A 22 25.40 14.28 -1.92
C ALA A 22 25.20 13.25 -0.80
N ALA A 23 24.10 13.34 -0.03
CA ALA A 23 23.74 12.42 1.03
C ALA A 23 22.61 11.45 0.67
N CYS A 24 21.88 11.68 -0.44
CA CYS A 24 20.92 10.72 -0.99
C CYS A 24 21.70 9.56 -1.62
N ASN A 25 21.43 8.33 -1.17
CA ASN A 25 22.09 7.07 -1.54
C ASN A 25 23.28 6.64 -0.67
N SER A 26 23.09 6.59 0.64
CA SER A 26 24.02 5.84 1.50
C SER A 26 23.87 4.31 1.31
N PRO A 27 24.92 3.50 1.54
CA PRO A 27 24.77 2.04 1.53
C PRO A 27 23.78 1.47 2.55
N ALA A 28 23.35 2.28 3.52
CA ALA A 28 22.31 1.91 4.48
C ALA A 28 20.91 2.15 3.90
N GLU A 29 20.71 3.30 3.25
CA GLU A 29 19.49 3.68 2.50
C GLU A 29 19.22 2.68 1.37
N GLN A 30 20.22 2.37 0.55
CA GLN A 30 20.08 1.38 -0.54
C GLN A 30 19.65 0.00 -0.03
N LYS A 31 20.14 -0.43 1.15
CA LYS A 31 19.74 -1.71 1.77
C LYS A 31 18.34 -1.67 2.36
N ALA A 32 17.88 -0.50 2.79
CA ALA A 32 16.52 -0.32 3.25
C ALA A 32 15.55 -0.37 2.07
N GLU A 33 15.89 0.28 0.96
CA GLU A 33 15.14 0.21 -0.30
C GLU A 33 15.07 -1.22 -0.82
N ASP A 34 16.21 -1.92 -0.97
CA ASP A 34 16.23 -3.32 -1.42
C ASP A 34 15.35 -4.23 -0.52
N ARG A 35 15.25 -3.90 0.76
CA ARG A 35 14.44 -4.65 1.72
C ARG A 35 12.96 -4.29 1.63
N ALA A 36 12.64 -3.02 1.41
CA ALA A 36 11.27 -2.55 1.23
C ALA A 36 10.69 -3.14 -0.06
N ASP A 37 11.44 -3.09 -1.16
CA ASP A 37 11.06 -3.70 -2.44
C ASP A 37 10.80 -5.20 -2.29
N ALA A 38 11.67 -5.93 -1.58
CA ALA A 38 11.46 -7.35 -1.32
C ALA A 38 10.21 -7.65 -0.44
N ILE A 39 9.74 -6.68 0.35
CA ILE A 39 8.51 -6.81 1.13
C ILE A 39 7.29 -6.50 0.24
N GLU A 40 7.37 -5.51 -0.64
CA GLU A 40 6.34 -5.20 -1.63
C GLU A 40 6.13 -6.34 -2.62
N ASP A 41 7.21 -6.94 -3.13
CA ASP A 41 7.13 -8.14 -3.98
C ASP A 41 6.36 -9.28 -3.30
N GLN A 42 6.49 -9.41 -1.97
CA GLN A 42 5.74 -10.40 -1.18
C GLN A 42 4.28 -9.99 -0.98
N ALA A 43 4.00 -8.70 -0.86
CA ALA A 43 2.65 -8.16 -0.76
C ALA A 43 1.88 -8.36 -2.07
N ASP A 44 2.51 -8.07 -3.21
CA ASP A 44 1.95 -8.31 -4.54
C ASP A 44 1.66 -9.79 -4.77
N ALA A 45 2.62 -10.66 -4.47
CA ALA A 45 2.41 -12.11 -4.58
C ALA A 45 1.29 -12.62 -3.65
N MET A 46 1.07 -11.98 -2.51
CA MET A 46 -0.03 -12.28 -1.59
C MET A 46 -1.37 -11.87 -2.19
N ARG A 47 -1.46 -10.66 -2.74
CA ARG A 47 -2.65 -10.11 -3.39
C ARG A 47 -3.03 -10.96 -4.60
N ASP A 48 -2.09 -11.20 -5.50
CA ASP A 48 -2.27 -12.07 -6.68
C ASP A 48 -2.74 -13.48 -6.30
N SER A 49 -2.16 -14.07 -5.23
CA SER A 49 -2.54 -15.41 -4.79
C SER A 49 -3.93 -15.44 -4.16
N ALA A 50 -4.38 -14.36 -3.53
CA ALA A 50 -5.73 -14.26 -2.96
C ALA A 50 -6.75 -14.04 -4.08
N ASP A 51 -6.47 -13.15 -5.02
CA ASP A 51 -7.29 -12.91 -6.21
C ASP A 51 -7.48 -14.20 -7.01
N ALA A 52 -6.39 -14.91 -7.32
CA ALA A 52 -6.49 -16.17 -8.06
C ALA A 52 -7.32 -17.24 -7.33
N GLN A 53 -7.35 -17.22 -5.99
CA GLN A 53 -8.20 -18.12 -5.21
C GLN A 53 -9.67 -17.66 -5.21
N ALA A 54 -9.91 -16.37 -5.08
CA ALA A 54 -11.25 -15.78 -5.16
C ALA A 54 -11.86 -16.03 -6.55
N ASP A 55 -11.11 -15.80 -7.62
CA ASP A 55 -11.54 -16.04 -8.99
C ASP A 55 -11.91 -17.50 -9.22
N GLN A 56 -11.14 -18.45 -8.67
CA GLN A 56 -11.50 -19.88 -8.74
C GLN A 56 -12.81 -20.21 -8.02
N MET A 57 -13.15 -19.47 -6.96
CA MET A 57 -14.38 -19.65 -6.21
C MET A 57 -15.57 -19.01 -6.93
N GLU A 58 -15.38 -17.85 -7.57
CA GLU A 58 -16.35 -17.20 -8.43
C GLU A 58 -16.64 -18.06 -9.67
N ASP A 59 -15.61 -18.55 -10.37
CA ASP A 59 -15.76 -19.50 -11.48
C ASP A 59 -16.54 -20.76 -11.06
N ALA A 60 -16.28 -21.26 -9.84
CA ALA A 60 -17.02 -22.41 -9.31
C ALA A 60 -18.47 -22.06 -9.00
N ALA A 61 -18.77 -20.82 -8.62
CA ALA A 61 -20.13 -20.31 -8.40
C ALA A 61 -20.89 -20.18 -9.72
N ASP A 62 -20.30 -19.54 -10.73
CA ASP A 62 -20.86 -19.39 -12.07
C ASP A 62 -21.18 -20.74 -12.72
N ASN A 63 -20.30 -21.74 -12.52
CA ASN A 63 -20.53 -23.09 -13.04
C ASN A 63 -21.71 -23.82 -12.35
N MET A 64 -22.22 -23.32 -11.22
CA MET A 64 -23.44 -23.82 -10.56
C MET A 64 -24.72 -23.12 -11.05
N ASP A 65 -24.62 -21.95 -11.70
CA ASP A 65 -25.74 -21.20 -12.28
C ASP A 65 -26.34 -21.70 -13.62
N PRO A 66 -25.80 -22.68 -14.40
CA PRO A 66 -26.48 -23.09 -15.63
C PRO A 66 -27.81 -23.84 -15.40
N THR A 67 -28.28 -23.97 -14.15
CA THR A 67 -29.51 -24.69 -13.77
C THR A 67 -30.62 -23.82 -13.17
N LEU A 68 -30.44 -22.50 -13.00
CA LEU A 68 -31.35 -21.64 -12.22
C LEU A 68 -32.00 -20.48 -13.00
N ASP A 69 -31.98 -20.54 -14.34
CA ASP A 69 -32.74 -19.60 -15.18
C ASP A 69 -32.28 -18.12 -15.03
N GLY A 70 -31.09 -17.88 -14.45
CA GLY A 70 -30.55 -16.56 -14.11
C GLY A 70 -31.02 -16.01 -12.75
N VAL A 71 -31.37 -16.89 -11.81
CA VAL A 71 -31.67 -16.54 -10.42
C VAL A 71 -30.54 -17.02 -9.51
N ASP A 72 -29.77 -16.08 -8.97
CA ASP A 72 -28.70 -16.38 -8.01
C ASP A 72 -29.20 -17.27 -6.88
N SER A 73 -28.68 -18.49 -6.78
CA SER A 73 -29.00 -19.32 -5.63
C SER A 73 -28.38 -18.75 -4.37
N THR A 74 -28.97 -19.10 -3.21
CA THR A 74 -28.32 -18.86 -1.92
C THR A 74 -26.95 -19.56 -1.82
N THR A 75 -26.73 -20.62 -2.60
CA THR A 75 -25.46 -21.35 -2.64
C THR A 75 -24.39 -20.57 -3.40
N GLU A 76 -24.73 -20.02 -4.56
CA GLU A 76 -23.89 -19.15 -5.39
C GLU A 76 -23.48 -17.88 -4.65
N GLN A 77 -24.46 -17.12 -4.12
CA GLN A 77 -24.17 -15.96 -3.27
C GLN A 77 -23.30 -16.32 -2.08
N SER A 78 -23.48 -17.50 -1.48
CA SER A 78 -22.62 -17.93 -0.37
C SER A 78 -21.19 -18.22 -0.82
N MET A 79 -20.93 -18.59 -2.07
CA MET A 79 -19.58 -18.80 -2.59
C MET A 79 -18.94 -17.49 -3.01
N GLU A 80 -19.67 -16.60 -3.69
CA GLU A 80 -19.21 -15.25 -4.02
C GLU A 80 -18.81 -14.48 -2.75
N ASN A 81 -19.66 -14.48 -1.72
CA ASN A 81 -19.34 -13.83 -0.44
C ASN A 81 -18.06 -14.41 0.22
N LYS A 82 -17.78 -15.70 0.02
CA LYS A 82 -16.54 -16.30 0.52
C LYS A 82 -15.34 -15.91 -0.34
N ALA A 83 -15.51 -15.81 -1.66
CA ALA A 83 -14.47 -15.32 -2.57
C ALA A 83 -14.07 -13.90 -2.19
N GLU A 84 -15.05 -13.03 -1.94
CA GLU A 84 -14.81 -11.67 -1.46
C GLU A 84 -14.08 -11.65 -0.12
N THR A 85 -14.48 -12.51 0.83
CA THR A 85 -13.77 -12.61 2.12
C THR A 85 -12.30 -13.03 1.92
N VAL A 86 -12.00 -13.90 0.94
CA VAL A 86 -10.63 -14.32 0.62
C VAL A 86 -9.84 -13.15 0.03
N ARG A 87 -10.45 -12.41 -0.90
CA ARG A 87 -9.88 -11.22 -1.53
C ARG A 87 -9.56 -10.15 -0.48
N GLU A 88 -10.54 -9.74 0.32
CA GLU A 88 -10.38 -8.77 1.41
C GLU A 88 -9.29 -9.18 2.41
N ALA A 89 -9.22 -10.48 2.77
CA ALA A 89 -8.19 -10.98 3.68
C ALA A 89 -6.78 -10.95 3.06
N GLY A 90 -6.69 -11.17 1.75
CA GLY A 90 -5.46 -11.04 0.97
C GLY A 90 -4.98 -9.59 0.92
N GLU A 91 -5.87 -8.67 0.53
CA GLU A 91 -5.63 -7.23 0.49
C GLU A 91 -5.18 -6.70 1.85
N ALA A 92 -5.92 -6.97 2.92
CA ALA A 92 -5.57 -6.50 4.27
C ALA A 92 -4.19 -6.98 4.73
N LYS A 93 -3.75 -8.15 4.27
CA LYS A 93 -2.43 -8.68 4.58
C LYS A 93 -1.33 -8.10 3.70
N ALA A 94 -1.61 -7.84 2.42
CA ALA A 94 -0.72 -7.13 1.52
C ALA A 94 -0.50 -5.69 2.01
N ASP A 95 -1.57 -4.98 2.38
CA ASP A 95 -1.50 -3.61 2.91
C ASP A 95 -0.64 -3.53 4.18
N ALA A 96 -0.78 -4.50 5.09
CA ALA A 96 0.08 -4.57 6.28
C ALA A 96 1.57 -4.85 5.96
N MET A 97 1.86 -5.45 4.80
CA MET A 97 3.22 -5.62 4.31
C MET A 97 3.74 -4.33 3.65
N GLU A 98 2.92 -3.64 2.87
CA GLU A 98 3.24 -2.32 2.29
C GLU A 98 3.52 -1.29 3.40
N ASP A 99 2.67 -1.20 4.43
CA ASP A 99 2.90 -0.35 5.62
C ASP A 99 4.25 -0.63 6.29
N LYS A 100 4.67 -1.89 6.26
CA LYS A 100 5.96 -2.31 6.82
C LYS A 100 7.12 -1.96 5.89
N ALA A 101 6.93 -2.03 4.58
CA ALA A 101 7.92 -1.58 3.60
C ALA A 101 8.17 -0.08 3.75
N ASP A 102 7.10 0.71 3.88
CA ASP A 102 7.16 2.15 4.13
C ASP A 102 7.88 2.48 5.44
N ALA A 103 7.53 1.78 6.53
CA ALA A 103 8.23 1.95 7.80
C ALA A 103 9.74 1.61 7.71
N VAL A 104 10.15 0.72 6.80
CA VAL A 104 11.57 0.41 6.55
C VAL A 104 12.26 1.55 5.80
N ARG A 105 11.62 2.15 4.80
CA ARG A 105 12.14 3.32 4.07
C ARG A 105 12.25 4.54 4.98
N ASP A 106 11.15 4.87 5.67
CA ASP A 106 11.08 6.02 6.58
C ASP A 106 12.12 5.95 7.71
N ALA A 107 12.46 4.75 8.17
CA ALA A 107 13.48 4.57 9.19
C ALA A 107 14.91 4.78 8.66
N ALA A 108 15.14 4.66 7.35
CA ALA A 108 16.44 4.88 6.73
C ALA A 108 16.66 6.35 6.30
N ASP A 109 15.58 7.10 6.14
CA ASP A 109 15.58 8.53 5.79
C ASP A 109 15.77 9.48 7.00
N GLN A 110 15.78 8.95 8.22
CA GLN A 110 15.96 9.68 9.50
C GLN A 110 17.41 9.72 9.99
#